data_AF-A0A1W5D736-F1
#
_entry.id   AF-A0A1W5D736-F1
#
_cell.length_a   1.000
_cell.length_b   1.000
_cell.length_c   1.000
_cell.angle_alpha   90.00
_cell.angle_beta   90.00
_cell.angle_gamma   90.00
#
_symmetry.space_group_name_H-M   'P 1'
#
loop_
_entity.id
_entity.type
_entity.pdbx_description
1 polymer ?
#
loop_
_entity_poly.entity_id
_entity_poly.type
_entity_poly.pdbx_seq_one_letter_code
_entity_poly.pdbx_strand_id
1 'polypeptide(L)'
;MGWKHRLQAHPFTIASPAPPSGLRDGSWPLQLTIRAQDGFSRELLEYARFHQHAEVYLDGPYGSLEVLEAARAAERICFIAGGSGIAVTYPVAYALQVEDQGNALL
;
A
#
# COMPACT_ATOMS: atom_id res chain seq x y z
N MET A 1 20.73 -3.02 9.32
CA MET A 1 20.30 -4.09 8.39
C MET A 1 21.57 -4.67 7.77
N GLY A 2 21.94 -5.92 8.06
CA GLY A 2 23.26 -6.48 7.70
C GLY A 2 23.30 -7.23 6.37
N TRP A 3 24.42 -7.89 6.05
CA TRP A 3 24.61 -8.75 4.87
C TRP A 3 23.50 -9.79 4.69
N LYS A 4 22.95 -10.29 5.81
CA LYS A 4 21.90 -11.31 5.91
C LYS A 4 20.67 -11.05 5.03
N HIS A 5 20.29 -9.79 4.78
CA HIS A 5 19.08 -9.43 4.03
C HIS A 5 19.32 -8.84 2.65
N ARG A 6 20.58 -8.68 2.21
CA ARG A 6 20.91 -7.97 0.97
C ARG A 6 20.38 -8.63 -0.30
N LEU A 7 20.06 -9.92 -0.24
CA LEU A 7 19.56 -10.72 -1.38
C LEU A 7 18.13 -11.22 -1.13
N GLN A 8 17.43 -10.71 -0.12
CA GLN A 8 16.07 -11.11 0.19
C GLN A 8 15.07 -10.09 -0.34
N ALA A 9 14.04 -10.57 -1.04
CA ALA A 9 12.86 -9.79 -1.40
C ALA A 9 11.67 -10.27 -0.58
N HIS A 10 10.95 -9.34 0.04
CA HIS A 10 9.76 -9.62 0.86
C HIS A 10 8.56 -8.87 0.29
N PRO A 11 7.47 -9.56 -0.11
CA PRO A 11 6.32 -8.89 -0.69
C PRO A 11 5.52 -8.15 0.38
N PHE A 12 5.11 -6.93 0.08
CA PHE A 12 4.21 -6.13 0.91
C PHE A 12 3.14 -5.48 0.04
N THR A 13 1.89 -5.50 0.52
CA THR A 13 0.82 -4.75 -0.12
C THR A 13 1.04 -3.25 0.07
N ILE A 14 0.90 -2.50 -1.01
CA ILE A 14 0.92 -1.04 -1.00
C ILE A 14 -0.31 -0.55 -0.24
N ALA A 15 -0.08 0.18 0.86
CA ALA A 15 -1.15 0.70 1.72
C ALA A 15 -1.60 2.12 1.36
N SER A 16 -0.84 2.83 0.52
CA SER A 16 -1.23 4.15 0.00
C SER A 16 -2.16 4.00 -1.22
N PRO A 17 -3.13 4.92 -1.41
CA PRO A 17 -3.89 4.98 -2.66
C PRO A 17 -2.99 5.29 -3.86
N ALA A 18 -3.48 5.00 -5.06
CA ALA A 18 -2.84 5.45 -6.28
C ALA A 18 -2.82 7.00 -6.35
N PRO A 19 -1.79 7.60 -6.98
CA PRO A 19 -1.76 9.04 -7.19
C PRO A 19 -3.00 9.50 -8.00
N PRO A 20 -3.54 10.70 -7.72
CA PRO A 20 -4.67 11.23 -8.44
C PRO A 20 -4.33 11.51 -9.91
N SER A 21 -5.31 11.31 -10.79
CA SER A 21 -5.21 11.64 -12.21
C SER A 21 -4.83 13.10 -12.40
N GLY A 22 -3.71 13.36 -13.08
CA GLY A 22 -3.26 14.72 -13.36
C GLY A 22 -2.29 15.33 -12.34
N LEU A 23 -1.75 14.54 -11.41
CA LEU A 23 -0.57 14.94 -10.63
C LEU A 23 0.59 15.25 -11.59
N ARG A 24 0.74 16.52 -11.98
CA ARG A 24 1.82 17.05 -12.81
C ARG A 24 2.81 17.72 -11.86
N ASP A 25 3.96 17.09 -11.70
CA ASP A 25 5.07 17.50 -10.83
C ASP A 25 4.75 17.51 -9.32
N GLY A 26 5.01 16.37 -8.68
CA GLY A 26 4.93 16.19 -7.24
C GLY A 26 5.29 14.76 -6.83
N SER A 27 5.87 14.59 -5.63
CA SER A 27 6.08 13.27 -5.04
C SER A 27 4.78 12.77 -4.41
N TRP A 28 4.36 11.54 -4.75
CA TRP A 28 3.24 10.88 -4.09
C TRP A 28 3.78 9.84 -3.09
N PRO A 29 3.32 9.82 -1.83
CA PRO A 29 3.88 8.92 -0.83
C PRO A 29 3.52 7.47 -1.15
N LEU A 30 4.55 6.62 -1.23
CA LEU A 30 4.39 5.16 -1.18
C LEU A 30 4.42 4.72 0.28
N GLN A 31 3.32 4.16 0.78
CA GLN A 31 3.22 3.68 2.16
C GLN A 31 3.10 2.17 2.20
N LEU A 32 3.88 1.52 3.08
CA LEU A 32 3.79 0.10 3.39
C LEU A 32 3.45 -0.07 4.86
N THR A 33 2.48 -0.94 5.18
CA THR A 33 2.17 -1.32 6.57
C THR A 33 2.73 -2.70 6.86
N ILE A 34 3.88 -2.75 7.52
CA ILE A 34 4.60 -3.99 7.79
C ILE A 34 4.39 -4.41 9.25
N ARG A 35 3.70 -5.53 9.48
CA ARG A 35 3.60 -6.14 10.81
C ARG A 35 4.91 -6.84 11.14
N ALA A 36 5.46 -6.54 12.32
CA ALA A 36 6.60 -7.28 12.85
C ALA A 36 6.21 -8.73 13.15
N GLN A 37 6.89 -9.65 12.50
CA GLN A 37 6.84 -11.10 12.67
C GLN A 37 8.28 -11.59 12.81
N ASP A 38 8.48 -12.83 13.25
CA ASP A 38 9.84 -13.37 13.42
C ASP A 38 10.66 -13.29 12.11
N GLY A 39 11.97 -13.09 12.27
CA GLY A 39 12.89 -12.89 11.14
C GLY A 39 12.88 -11.45 10.62
N PHE A 40 12.76 -11.28 9.30
CA PHE A 40 13.02 -10.01 8.61
C PHE A 40 12.23 -8.82 9.17
N SER A 41 10.92 -8.93 9.35
CA SER A 41 10.10 -7.78 9.74
C SER A 41 10.28 -7.39 11.22
N ARG A 42 10.66 -8.33 12.10
CA ARG A 42 11.11 -8.01 13.46
C ARG A 42 12.43 -7.25 13.43
N GLU A 43 13.41 -7.76 12.69
CA GLU A 43 14.73 -7.12 12.55
C GLU A 43 14.60 -5.73 11.88
N LEU A 44 13.67 -5.56 10.95
CA LEU A 44 13.34 -4.26 10.34
C LEU A 44 12.76 -3.28 11.36
N LEU A 45 11.83 -3.72 12.20
CA LEU A 45 11.28 -2.88 13.28
C LEU A 45 12.36 -2.48 14.28
N GLU A 46 13.22 -3.42 14.68
CA GLU A 46 14.34 -3.14 15.60
C GLU A 46 15.34 -2.15 14.99
N TYR A 47 15.65 -2.30 13.70
CA TYR A 47 16.50 -1.37 12.97
C TYR A 47 15.90 0.04 12.90
N ALA A 48 14.60 0.14 12.58
CA ALA A 48 13.88 1.41 12.44
C ALA A 48 13.79 2.23 13.74
N ARG A 49 13.90 1.59 14.91
CA ARG A 49 13.96 2.31 16.20
C ARG A 49 15.13 3.29 16.30
N PHE A 50 16.22 3.00 15.59
CA PHE A 50 17.43 3.82 15.63
C PHE A 50 17.76 4.48 14.28
N HIS A 51 17.03 4.13 13.20
CA HIS A 51 17.28 4.61 11.84
C HIS A 51 15.96 5.02 11.19
N GLN A 52 15.81 6.31 10.91
CA GLN A 52 14.59 6.86 10.27
C GLN A 52 14.57 6.66 8.74
N HIS A 53 15.74 6.35 8.15
CA HIS A 53 15.89 6.18 6.71
C HIS A 53 16.64 4.88 6.42
N ALA A 54 16.26 4.22 5.34
CA ALA A 54 16.93 3.04 4.81
C ALA A 54 16.87 3.10 3.28
N GLU A 55 18.00 2.81 2.64
CA GLU A 55 18.01 2.54 1.20
C GLU A 55 17.37 1.16 0.96
N VAL A 56 16.42 1.10 0.04
CA VAL A 56 15.69 -0.10 -0.30
C VAL A 56 15.63 -0.25 -1.81
N TYR A 57 15.60 -1.50 -2.28
CA TYR A 57 15.25 -1.82 -3.66
C TYR A 57 13.77 -2.15 -3.70
N LEU A 58 13.06 -1.51 -4.63
CA LEU A 58 11.65 -1.76 -4.87
C LEU A 58 11.49 -2.44 -6.23
N ASP A 59 10.65 -3.45 -6.27
CA ASP A 59 10.31 -4.22 -7.46
C ASP A 59 8.79 -4.41 -7.51
N GLY A 60 8.18 -4.17 -8.68
CA GLY A 60 6.73 -4.14 -8.86
C GLY A 60 6.20 -2.86 -9.53
N PRO A 61 4.88 -2.57 -9.41
CA PRO A 61 3.90 -3.23 -8.56
C PRO A 61 3.47 -4.62 -9.05
N TYR A 62 3.01 -5.45 -8.11
CA TYR A 62 2.43 -6.77 -8.37
C TYR A 62 0.98 -6.83 -7.87
N GLY A 63 0.04 -7.21 -8.74
CA GLY A 63 -1.38 -7.27 -8.44
C GLY A 63 -2.25 -7.10 -9.69
N SER A 64 -3.57 -7.15 -9.53
CA SER A 64 -4.56 -6.90 -10.59
C SER A 64 -5.55 -5.80 -10.16
N LEU A 65 -6.24 -5.23 -11.14
CA LEU A 65 -7.33 -4.26 -10.90
C LEU A 65 -8.68 -4.94 -10.67
N GLU A 66 -8.76 -6.27 -10.76
CA GLU A 66 -10.01 -7.04 -10.74
C GLU A 66 -10.85 -6.78 -9.48
N VAL A 67 -10.20 -6.60 -8.32
CA VAL A 67 -10.91 -6.28 -7.06
C VAL A 67 -11.55 -4.90 -7.12
N LEU A 68 -10.87 -3.90 -7.70
CA LEU A 68 -11.41 -2.56 -7.86
C LEU A 68 -12.54 -2.55 -8.89
N GLU A 69 -12.38 -3.27 -9.99
CA GLU A 69 -13.41 -3.41 -11.03
C GLU A 69 -14.67 -4.11 -10.51
N ALA A 70 -14.50 -5.23 -9.78
CA ALA A 70 -15.60 -5.93 -9.14
C ALA A 70 -16.29 -5.07 -8.08
N ALA A 71 -15.52 -4.30 -7.32
CA ALA A 71 -16.05 -3.31 -6.38
C ALA A 71 -16.89 -2.26 -7.10
N ARG A 72 -16.39 -1.64 -8.19
CA ARG A 72 -17.14 -0.65 -8.97
C ARG A 72 -18.44 -1.20 -9.57
N ALA A 73 -18.47 -2.48 -9.92
CA ALA A 73 -19.64 -3.13 -10.48
C ALA A 73 -20.69 -3.55 -9.43
N ALA A 74 -20.34 -3.55 -8.14
CA ALA A 74 -21.24 -3.98 -7.07
C ALA A 74 -22.11 -2.82 -6.57
N GLU A 75 -23.41 -3.07 -6.34
CA GLU A 75 -24.30 -2.07 -5.73
C GLU A 75 -23.90 -1.73 -4.29
N ARG A 76 -23.37 -2.72 -3.56
CA ARG A 76 -23.00 -2.62 -2.15
C ARG A 76 -21.76 -3.44 -1.89
N ILE A 77 -20.86 -2.90 -1.08
CA ILE A 77 -19.57 -3.53 -0.75
C ILE A 77 -19.35 -3.42 0.75
N CYS A 78 -18.82 -4.48 1.36
CA CYS A 78 -18.37 -4.47 2.74
C CYS A 78 -16.88 -4.85 2.77
N PHE A 79 -16.03 -3.90 3.15
CA PHE A 79 -14.61 -4.17 3.36
C PHE A 79 -14.37 -4.72 4.77
N ILE A 80 -13.75 -5.89 4.86
CA ILE A 80 -13.33 -6.49 6.14
C ILE A 80 -11.81 -6.50 6.16
N ALA A 81 -11.21 -5.84 7.16
CA ALA A 81 -9.77 -5.78 7.32
C ALA A 81 -9.36 -6.14 8.75
N GLY A 82 -8.24 -6.83 8.89
CA GLY A 82 -7.61 -7.16 10.17
C GLY A 82 -6.11 -6.93 10.11
N GLY A 83 -5.57 -6.18 11.06
CA GLY A 83 -4.14 -5.89 11.11
C GLY A 83 -3.62 -5.20 9.85
N SER A 84 -2.51 -5.70 9.29
CA SER A 84 -1.92 -5.16 8.05
C SER A 84 -2.76 -5.44 6.80
N GLY A 85 -3.83 -6.25 6.90
CA GLY A 85 -4.80 -6.45 5.81
C GLY A 85 -5.52 -5.18 5.37
N ILE A 86 -5.49 -4.12 6.19
CA ILE A 86 -5.98 -2.79 5.82
C ILE A 86 -5.28 -2.22 4.58
N ALA A 87 -4.03 -2.66 4.30
CA ALA A 87 -3.27 -2.22 3.14
C ALA A 87 -3.95 -2.53 1.80
N VAL A 88 -4.85 -3.52 1.73
CA VAL A 88 -5.65 -3.78 0.52
C VAL A 88 -6.92 -2.93 0.52
N THR A 89 -7.67 -2.96 1.63
CA THR A 89 -9.03 -2.41 1.66
C THR A 89 -9.04 -0.89 1.60
N TYR A 90 -8.07 -0.23 2.23
CA TYR A 90 -8.04 1.24 2.28
C TYR A 90 -7.81 1.88 0.90
N PRO A 91 -6.80 1.48 0.09
CA PRO A 91 -6.63 2.00 -1.26
C PRO A 91 -7.84 1.78 -2.18
N VAL A 92 -8.50 0.61 -2.07
CA VAL A 92 -9.70 0.32 -2.87
C VAL A 92 -10.86 1.21 -2.44
N ALA A 93 -11.12 1.32 -1.13
CA ALA A 93 -12.16 2.21 -0.61
C ALA A 93 -11.92 3.68 -1.01
N TYR A 94 -10.67 4.14 -0.95
CA TYR A 94 -10.28 5.47 -1.38
C TYR A 94 -10.57 5.71 -2.87
N ALA A 95 -10.21 4.75 -3.73
CA ALA A 95 -10.44 4.86 -5.18
C ALA A 95 -11.92 4.87 -5.57
N LEU A 96 -12.80 4.28 -4.76
CA LEU A 96 -14.25 4.34 -4.96
C LEU A 96 -14.86 5.68 -4.51
N GLN A 97 -14.35 6.27 -3.42
CA GLN A 97 -14.92 7.50 -2.85
C GLN A 97 -14.45 8.79 -3.54
N VAL A 98 -13.21 8.84 -4.02
CA VAL A 98 -12.63 10.06 -4.61
C VAL A 98 -13.09 10.27 -6.06
N GLU A 99 -13.44 9.22 -6.80
CA GLU A 99 -14.01 9.38 -8.14
C GLU A 99 -15.47 9.84 -8.13
N ASP A 100 -16.25 9.46 -7.10
CA ASP A 100 -17.67 9.82 -7.00
C ASP A 100 -17.88 11.32 -6.71
N GLN A 101 -17.02 11.93 -5.88
CA GLN A 101 -17.12 13.35 -5.55
C GLN A 101 -16.59 14.30 -6.64
N GLY A 102 -15.83 13.78 -7.62
CA GLY A 102 -15.41 14.55 -8.80
C GLY A 102 -16.53 14.75 -9.82
N ASN A 103 -17.50 13.83 -9.87
CA ASN A 103 -18.65 13.88 -10.78
C ASN A 103 -19.92 14.47 -10.14
N ALA A 104 -19.99 14.59 -8.81
CA ALA A 104 -21.13 15.20 -8.12
C ALA A 104 -21.11 16.74 -8.11
N LEU A 105 -20.06 17.38 -8.65
CA LEU A 105 -19.87 18.84 -8.68
C LEU A 105 -19.77 19.43 -10.11
N LEU A 106 -20.19 18.68 -11.14
CA LEU A 106 -20.39 19.14 -12.52
C LEU A 106 -21.82 18.84 -12.98
#